data_AF-A0A285M978-F1
#
_entry.id   AF-A0A285M978-F1
#
_cell.length_a   1.000
_cell.length_b   1.000
_cell.length_c   1.000
_cell.angle_alpha   90.00
_cell.angle_beta   90.00
_cell.angle_gamma   90.00
#
_symmetry.space_group_name_H-M   'P 1'
#
loop_
_entity.id
_entity.type
_entity.pdbx_description
1 polymer ?
#
loop_
_entity_poly.entity_id
_entity_poly.type
_entity_poly.pdbx_seq_one_letter_code
_entity_poly.pdbx_strand_id
1 'polypeptide(L)'
;MEQAFLMAGLMAGGLGAFIGLAIAIVANVVVLPAVLKAQEDGFVMGRKTELATMSNETLARLTRFFYRVPMPIIFAFVGFFAGLKVAGGH
;
A
#
# COMPACT_ATOMS: atom_id res chain seq x y z
N MET A 1 -4.79 -17.87 31.10
CA MET A 1 -5.76 -17.22 30.20
C MET A 1 -5.17 -16.02 29.47
N GLU A 2 -4.43 -15.15 30.15
CA GLU A 2 -3.81 -13.94 29.57
C GLU A 2 -2.84 -14.23 28.38
N GLN A 3 -1.97 -15.22 28.50
CA GLN A 3 -1.04 -15.58 27.41
C GLN A 3 -1.73 -16.10 26.14
N ALA A 4 -2.86 -16.82 26.29
CA ALA A 4 -3.61 -17.35 25.15
C ALA A 4 -4.31 -16.23 24.37
N PHE A 5 -4.82 -15.21 25.09
CA PHE A 5 -5.42 -14.03 24.49
C PHE A 5 -4.38 -13.18 23.72
N LEU A 6 -3.18 -12.99 24.29
CA LEU A 6 -2.08 -12.29 23.62
C LEU A 6 -1.62 -13.02 22.35
N MET A 7 -1.49 -14.35 22.41
CA MET A 7 -1.14 -15.15 21.23
C MET A 7 -2.21 -15.11 20.14
N ALA A 8 -3.50 -15.16 20.51
CA ALA A 8 -4.60 -15.02 19.56
C ALA A 8 -4.59 -13.63 18.89
N GLY A 9 -4.35 -12.57 19.66
CA GLY A 9 -4.20 -11.21 19.12
C GLY A 9 -3.03 -11.09 18.15
N LEU A 10 -1.85 -11.60 18.51
CA LEU A 10 -0.68 -11.60 17.62
C LEU A 10 -0.92 -12.41 16.35
N MET A 11 -1.60 -13.55 16.43
CA MET A 11 -1.96 -14.34 15.24
C MET A 11 -2.95 -13.60 14.34
N ALA A 12 -3.99 -12.98 14.91
CA ALA A 12 -4.97 -12.22 14.15
C ALA A 12 -4.35 -10.98 13.49
N GLY A 13 -3.52 -10.24 14.22
CA GLY A 13 -2.75 -9.14 13.68
C GLY A 13 -1.77 -9.61 12.59
N GLY A 14 -1.03 -10.69 12.84
CA GLY A 14 -0.12 -11.27 11.85
C GLY A 14 -0.81 -11.69 10.55
N LEU A 15 -1.98 -12.33 10.65
CA LEU A 15 -2.80 -12.70 9.50
C LEU A 15 -3.31 -11.46 8.75
N GLY A 16 -3.77 -10.45 9.47
CA GLY A 16 -4.17 -9.18 8.89
C GLY A 16 -3.02 -8.50 8.14
N ALA A 17 -1.82 -8.49 8.73
CA ALA A 17 -0.62 -7.94 8.09
C ALA A 17 -0.26 -8.68 6.81
N PHE A 18 -0.34 -10.01 6.82
CA PHE A 18 -0.12 -10.85 5.65
C PHE A 18 -1.12 -10.54 4.53
N ILE A 19 -2.41 -10.41 4.85
CA ILE A 19 -3.45 -10.04 3.88
C ILE A 19 -3.18 -8.64 3.32
N GLY A 20 -2.84 -7.67 4.17
CA GLY A 20 -2.48 -6.32 3.74
C GLY A 20 -1.30 -6.33 2.77
N LEU A 21 -0.25 -7.07 3.09
CA LEU A 21 0.90 -7.23 2.22
C LEU A 21 0.53 -7.88 0.87
N ALA A 22 -0.32 -8.91 0.89
CA ALA A 22 -0.80 -9.54 -0.34
C ALA A 22 -1.55 -8.54 -1.24
N ILE A 23 -2.40 -7.69 -0.66
CA ILE A 23 -3.08 -6.61 -1.40
C ILE A 23 -2.07 -5.63 -2.00
N ALA A 24 -1.04 -5.23 -1.25
CA ALA A 24 -0.01 -4.33 -1.77
C ALA A 24 0.82 -4.95 -2.89
N ILE A 25 1.09 -6.25 -2.84
CA ILE A 25 1.74 -6.98 -3.93
C ILE A 25 0.85 -6.96 -5.18
N VAL A 26 -0.45 -7.24 -5.03
CA VAL A 26 -1.40 -7.16 -6.15
C VAL A 26 -1.45 -5.74 -6.72
N ALA A 27 -1.45 -4.70 -5.88
CA ALA A 27 -1.39 -3.31 -6.33
C ALA A 27 -0.10 -3.01 -7.11
N ASN A 28 1.05 -3.53 -6.67
CA ASN A 28 2.32 -3.41 -7.42
C ASN A 28 2.28 -4.09 -8.80
N VAL A 29 1.56 -5.20 -8.93
CA VAL A 29 1.51 -5.96 -10.19
C VAL A 29 0.46 -5.41 -11.14
N VAL A 30 -0.70 -4.98 -10.63
CA VAL A 30 -1.85 -4.59 -11.46
C VAL A 30 -1.99 -3.08 -11.58
N VAL A 31 -1.86 -2.35 -10.47
CA VAL A 31 -2.16 -0.91 -10.43
C VAL A 31 -0.96 -0.08 -10.87
N LEU A 32 0.26 -0.42 -10.42
CA LEU A 32 1.48 0.28 -10.83
C LEU A 32 1.66 0.39 -12.37
N PRO A 33 1.55 -0.67 -13.18
CA PRO A 33 1.69 -0.53 -14.63
C PRO A 33 0.59 0.35 -15.23
N ALA A 34 -0.64 0.28 -14.73
CA ALA A 34 -1.73 1.14 -15.18
C ALA A 34 -1.48 2.62 -14.84
N VAL A 35 -0.95 2.90 -13.65
CA VAL A 35 -0.59 4.27 -13.22
C VAL A 35 0.58 4.82 -14.04
N LEU A 36 1.62 4.02 -14.28
CA LEU A 36 2.75 4.44 -15.12
C LEU A 36 2.32 4.71 -16.56
N LYS A 37 1.48 3.82 -17.12
CA LYS A 37 0.90 4.03 -18.45
C LYS A 37 0.06 5.31 -18.51
N ALA A 38 -0.75 5.57 -17.49
CA ALA A 38 -1.55 6.79 -17.44
C ALA A 38 -0.68 8.06 -17.22
N GLN A 39 0.48 7.96 -16.56
CA GLN A 39 1.46 9.06 -16.49
C GLN A 39 2.13 9.32 -17.86
N GLU A 40 2.45 8.26 -18.61
CA GLU A 40 3.00 8.35 -19.98
C GLU A 40 1.97 8.89 -20.98
N ASP A 41 0.73 8.42 -20.90
CA ASP A 41 -0.40 8.88 -21.71
C ASP A 41 -0.86 10.31 -21.32
N GLY A 42 -0.19 10.95 -20.35
CA GLY A 42 -0.41 12.35 -19.97
C GLY A 42 -1.73 12.58 -19.25
N PHE A 43 -2.09 11.70 -18.30
CA PHE A 43 -3.22 11.76 -17.36
C PHE A 43 -4.27 12.88 -17.62
N VAL A 44 -4.98 12.76 -18.74
CA VAL A 44 -6.44 12.98 -18.94
C VAL A 44 -7.07 14.33 -18.57
N MET A 45 -6.40 15.30 -17.95
CA MET A 45 -6.97 16.63 -17.77
C MET A 45 -5.91 17.69 -17.96
N GLY A 46 -6.12 18.58 -18.93
CA GLY A 46 -5.28 19.74 -19.28
C GLY A 46 -5.03 20.77 -18.17
N ARG A 47 -5.09 20.38 -16.89
CA ARG A 47 -4.41 21.07 -15.81
C ARG A 47 -2.97 20.59 -15.80
N LYS A 48 -2.11 21.36 -16.46
CA LYS A 48 -0.71 21.51 -16.04
C LYS A 48 -0.74 22.01 -14.58
N THR A 49 -1.05 21.14 -13.62
CA THR A 49 -0.87 21.45 -12.21
C THR A 49 0.61 21.72 -12.04
N GLU A 50 0.95 22.85 -11.43
CA GLU A 50 2.28 23.45 -11.27
C GLU A 50 3.36 22.56 -10.60
N LEU A 51 3.14 21.25 -10.49
CA LEU A 51 4.21 20.24 -10.36
C LEU A 51 5.04 20.10 -11.66
N ALA A 52 4.94 21.08 -12.57
CA ALA A 52 5.62 21.18 -13.86
C ALA A 52 7.15 21.34 -13.77
N THR A 53 7.76 21.22 -12.58
CA THR A 53 9.22 21.24 -12.40
C THR A 53 9.84 19.85 -12.40
N MET A 54 9.06 18.78 -12.25
CA MET A 54 9.57 17.43 -12.13
C MET A 54 9.42 16.65 -13.44
N SER A 55 10.51 16.09 -13.97
CA SER A 55 10.45 15.30 -15.20
C SER A 55 9.58 14.05 -15.02
N ASN A 56 8.89 13.62 -16.08
CA ASN A 56 8.08 12.38 -16.08
C ASN A 56 8.89 11.16 -15.61
N GLU A 57 10.19 11.12 -15.93
CA GLU A 57 11.10 10.07 -15.48
C GLU A 57 11.26 10.07 -13.94
N THR A 58 11.42 11.26 -13.35
CA THR A 58 11.54 11.42 -11.89
C THR A 58 10.23 11.03 -11.20
N LEU A 59 9.10 11.44 -11.76
CA LEU A 59 7.77 11.07 -11.26
C LEU A 59 7.54 9.55 -11.32
N ALA A 60 7.93 8.90 -12.42
CA ALA A 60 7.82 7.45 -12.57
C ALA A 60 8.73 6.70 -11.58
N ARG A 61 9.97 7.17 -11.37
CA ARG A 61 10.88 6.59 -10.35
C ARG A 61 10.28 6.72 -8.95
N LEU A 62 9.76 7.89 -8.61
CA LEU A 62 9.14 8.14 -7.32
C LEU A 62 7.89 7.27 -7.12
N THR A 63 7.04 7.17 -8.13
CA THR A 63 5.85 6.31 -8.13
C THR A 63 6.25 4.85 -7.90
N ARG A 64 7.25 4.33 -8.62
CA ARG A 64 7.76 2.96 -8.39
C ARG A 64 8.31 2.77 -6.98
N PHE A 65 9.02 3.75 -6.43
CA PHE A 65 9.53 3.70 -5.07
C PHE A 65 8.39 3.61 -4.05
N PHE A 66 7.38 4.48 -4.15
CA PHE A 66 6.22 4.49 -3.26
C PHE A 66 5.44 3.17 -3.30
N TYR A 67 5.22 2.64 -4.50
CA TYR A 67 4.55 1.35 -4.67
C TYR A 67 5.36 0.20 -4.09
N ARG A 68 6.69 0.20 -4.22
CA ARG A 68 7.53 -0.93 -3.80
C ARG A 68 7.92 -0.94 -2.33
N VAL A 69 8.02 0.22 -1.68
CA VAL A 69 8.59 0.32 -0.32
C VAL A 69 7.58 0.86 0.70
N PRO A 70 7.13 2.12 0.65
CA PRO A 70 6.13 2.63 1.60
C PRO A 70 4.79 1.90 1.55
N MET A 71 4.24 1.63 0.37
CA MET A 71 2.89 1.07 0.25
C MET A 71 2.77 -0.32 0.89
N PRO A 72 3.68 -1.29 0.66
CA PRO A 72 3.62 -2.60 1.33
C PRO A 72 3.72 -2.50 2.84
N ILE A 73 4.57 -1.60 3.35
CA ILE A 73 4.73 -1.37 4.79
C ILE A 73 3.43 -0.82 5.39
N ILE A 74 2.84 0.20 4.75
CA ILE A 74 1.58 0.82 5.19
C ILE A 74 0.46 -0.21 5.17
N PHE A 75 0.34 -1.00 4.11
CA PHE A 75 -0.73 -2.00 4.01
C PHE A 75 -0.55 -3.14 4.99
N ALA A 76 0.67 -3.61 5.24
CA ALA A 76 0.94 -4.60 6.28
C ALA A 76 0.56 -4.04 7.67
N PHE A 77 0.89 -2.78 7.94
CA PHE A 77 0.53 -2.12 9.20
C PHE A 77 -0.98 -1.96 9.35
N VAL A 78 -1.66 -1.40 8.34
CA VAL A 78 -3.13 -1.26 8.33
C VAL A 78 -3.81 -2.62 8.46
N GLY A 79 -3.30 -3.63 7.75
CA GLY A 79 -3.77 -5.01 7.84
C GLY A 79 -3.61 -5.56 9.26
N PHE A 80 -2.48 -5.32 9.92
CA PHE A 80 -2.24 -5.74 11.30
C PHE A 80 -3.30 -5.17 12.27
N PHE A 81 -3.51 -3.85 12.24
CA PHE A 81 -4.52 -3.20 13.10
C PHE A 81 -5.94 -3.64 12.75
N ALA A 82 -6.25 -3.84 11.47
CA ALA A 82 -7.54 -4.38 11.05
C ALA A 82 -7.75 -5.79 11.61
N GLY A 83 -6.73 -6.65 11.56
CA GLY A 83 -6.76 -7.99 12.14
C GLY A 83 -6.99 -7.98 13.66
N LEU A 84 -6.27 -7.11 14.38
CA LEU A 84 -6.50 -6.91 15.82
C LEU A 84 -7.93 -6.45 16.11
N LYS A 85 -8.44 -5.46 15.36
CA LYS A 85 -9.78 -4.91 15.54
C LYS A 85 -10.87 -5.94 15.28
N VAL A 86 -10.73 -6.76 14.25
CA VAL A 86 -11.68 -7.85 13.94
C VAL A 86 -11.68 -8.92 15.04
N ALA A 87 -10.53 -9.20 15.65
CA ALA A 87 -10.41 -10.13 16.77
C ALA A 87 -10.87 -9.56 18.13
N GLY A 88 -11.40 -8.32 18.17
CA GLY A 88 -11.88 -7.68 19.39
C GLY A 88 -10.80 -6.91 20.18
N GLY A 89 -9.63 -6.68 19.60
CA GLY A 89 -8.64 -5.73 20.12
C GLY A 89 -9.11 -4.29 19.89
N HIS A 90 -8.93 -3.42 20.89
CA HIS A 90 -9.24 -1.98 20.79
C HIS A 90 -8.21 -1.23 19.93
#